data_AF-V9DGZ2-F1
#
_entry.id   AF-V9DGZ2-F1
#
_cell.length_a   1.000
_cell.length_b   1.000
_cell.length_c   1.000
_cell.angle_alpha   90.00
_cell.angle_beta   90.00
_cell.angle_gamma   90.00
#
_symmetry.space_group_name_H-M   'P 1'
#
loop_
_entity.id
_entity.type
_entity.pdbx_description
1 polymer ?
#
loop_
_entity_poly.entity_id
_entity_poly.type
_entity_poly.pdbx_seq_one_letter_code
_entity_poly.pdbx_strand_id
1 'polypeptide(L)'
;MAGTATAPDVESWRDIRRYNLRMMRKQVRYIVLLMALIEALRVGPIQIVYAGKHGYPAPAEQDFGIAYTMGYFVSWLYVCIFMIIWVPFFQWWVDKVFPDTPEDPSKPSFAMKFMCFLKKVNMVLLPLSIGISFVTYACYVVHTFVYVDSRTYGSRTLPKNTRKNWAVRAFMLVGIAITTSLGYGAFQILADMDLAHVKTLEYAIIVVPVQINFGILLGTVMQFRMEKRLARKQGLEAARSEAGAADEKAALMEV
;
A
#
# COMPACT_ATOMS: atom_id res chain seq x y z
N MET A 1 42.85 -10.42 28.65
CA MET A 1 41.40 -10.11 28.68
C MET A 1 40.85 -10.35 27.28
N ALA A 2 40.11 -11.45 27.09
CA ALA A 2 39.51 -11.77 25.80
C ALA A 2 38.31 -10.85 25.58
N GLY A 3 38.41 -9.97 24.59
CA GLY A 3 37.29 -9.15 24.15
C GLY A 3 36.22 -10.05 23.53
N THR A 4 35.04 -10.07 24.12
CA THR A 4 33.85 -10.70 23.56
C THR A 4 33.51 -10.01 22.24
N ALA A 5 33.84 -10.66 21.12
CA ALA A 5 33.34 -10.27 19.82
C ALA A 5 31.81 -10.35 19.86
N THR A 6 31.15 -9.20 19.98
CA THR A 6 29.71 -9.10 19.77
C THR A 6 29.43 -9.58 18.35
N ALA A 7 28.69 -10.69 18.23
CA ALA A 7 28.24 -11.17 16.93
C ALA A 7 27.57 -10.00 16.20
N PRO A 8 27.87 -9.77 14.91
CA PRO A 8 27.33 -8.62 14.19
C PRO A 8 25.80 -8.69 14.20
N ASP A 9 25.14 -7.57 14.51
CA ASP A 9 23.68 -7.50 14.52
C ASP A 9 23.15 -7.81 13.10
N VAL A 10 22.50 -8.97 12.96
CA VAL A 10 21.98 -9.47 11.68
C VAL A 10 20.50 -9.11 11.56
N GLU A 11 20.15 -8.26 10.59
CA GLU A 11 18.77 -8.05 10.17
C GLU A 11 18.21 -9.35 9.58
N SER A 12 17.14 -9.88 10.19
CA SER A 12 16.41 -11.01 9.64
C SER A 12 15.71 -10.60 8.34
N TRP A 13 15.78 -11.49 7.34
CA TRP A 13 15.03 -11.33 6.09
C TRP A 13 13.52 -11.12 6.34
N ARG A 14 12.99 -11.68 7.44
CA ARG A 14 11.59 -11.57 7.84
C ARG A 14 11.21 -10.15 8.21
N ASP A 15 12.08 -9.46 8.94
CA ASP A 15 11.83 -8.11 9.42
C ASP A 15 11.93 -7.10 8.28
N ILE A 16 12.96 -7.24 7.43
CA ILE A 16 13.09 -6.45 6.19
C ILE A 16 11.85 -6.59 5.32
N ARG A 17 11.39 -7.82 5.11
CA ARG A 17 10.23 -8.07 4.26
C ARG A 17 8.93 -7.57 4.88
N ARG A 18 8.75 -7.77 6.17
CA ARG A 18 7.60 -7.24 6.92
C ARG A 18 7.58 -5.71 6.84
N TYR A 19 8.74 -5.06 6.96
CA TYR A 19 8.89 -3.62 6.78
C TYR A 19 8.50 -3.19 5.36
N ASN A 20 9.09 -3.80 4.32
CA ASN A 20 8.77 -3.48 2.93
C ASN A 20 7.27 -3.67 2.65
N LEU A 21 6.66 -4.77 3.11
CA LEU A 21 5.24 -5.04 2.93
C LEU A 21 4.35 -3.98 3.60
N ARG A 22 4.73 -3.51 4.79
CA ARG A 22 4.04 -2.40 5.47
C ARG A 22 4.20 -1.10 4.68
N MET A 23 5.40 -0.78 4.20
CA MET A 23 5.63 0.45 3.44
C MET A 23 4.91 0.44 2.10
N MET A 24 4.92 -0.68 1.38
CA MET A 24 4.11 -0.87 0.17
C MET A 24 2.62 -0.63 0.43
N ARG A 25 2.05 -1.18 1.51
CA ARG A 25 0.65 -0.91 1.89
C ARG A 25 0.40 0.56 2.21
N LYS A 26 1.35 1.24 2.86
CA LYS A 26 1.25 2.69 3.11
C LYS A 26 1.23 3.47 1.80
N GLN A 27 2.10 3.15 0.86
CA GLN A 27 2.13 3.83 -0.45
C GLN A 27 0.83 3.65 -1.22
N VAL A 28 0.26 2.45 -1.24
CA VAL A 28 -1.06 2.23 -1.86
C VAL A 28 -2.15 3.08 -1.19
N ARG A 29 -2.17 3.14 0.15
CA ARG A 29 -3.14 3.99 0.88
C ARG A 29 -2.96 5.48 0.53
N TYR A 30 -1.72 5.96 0.41
CA TYR A 30 -1.45 7.33 -0.03
C TYR A 30 -1.97 7.58 -1.43
N ILE A 31 -1.71 6.66 -2.37
CA ILE A 31 -2.21 6.76 -3.76
C ILE A 31 -3.74 6.84 -3.77
N VAL A 32 -4.42 5.97 -3.03
CA VAL A 32 -5.90 5.98 -2.92
C VAL A 32 -6.39 7.32 -2.38
N LEU A 33 -5.77 7.84 -1.31
CA LEU A 33 -6.16 9.13 -0.72
C LEU A 33 -5.91 10.31 -1.68
N LEU A 34 -4.78 10.31 -2.39
CA LEU A 34 -4.45 11.36 -3.36
C LEU A 34 -5.40 11.33 -4.55
N MET A 35 -5.76 10.15 -5.07
CA MET A 35 -6.76 10.03 -6.12
C MET A 35 -8.16 10.44 -5.64
N ALA A 36 -8.53 10.08 -4.41
CA ALA A 36 -9.78 10.52 -3.80
C ALA A 36 -9.86 12.04 -3.65
N LEU A 37 -8.74 12.69 -3.29
CA LEU A 37 -8.62 14.14 -3.23
C LEU A 37 -8.78 14.79 -4.62
N ILE A 38 -8.21 14.18 -5.67
CA ILE A 38 -8.41 14.66 -7.05
C ILE A 38 -9.90 14.61 -7.43
N GLU A 39 -10.60 13.51 -7.12
CA GLU A 39 -12.03 13.38 -7.39
C GLU A 39 -12.86 14.39 -6.59
N ALA A 40 -12.56 14.55 -5.30
CA ALA A 40 -13.22 15.54 -4.44
C ALA A 40 -12.99 16.99 -4.91
N LEU A 41 -11.82 17.31 -5.46
CA LEU A 41 -11.52 18.63 -6.04
C LEU A 41 -12.16 18.83 -7.42
N ARG A 42 -12.31 17.76 -8.20
CA ARG A 42 -12.94 17.80 -9.53
C ARG A 42 -14.44 18.04 -9.43
N VAL A 43 -15.12 17.25 -8.59
CA VAL A 43 -16.59 17.32 -8.41
C VAL A 43 -16.97 18.41 -7.40
N GLY A 44 -16.16 18.58 -6.37
CA GLY A 44 -16.48 19.45 -5.23
C GLY A 44 -16.98 18.64 -4.03
N PRO A 45 -16.47 18.90 -2.82
CA PRO A 45 -16.73 18.05 -1.65
C PRO A 45 -18.18 18.13 -1.14
N ILE A 46 -18.90 19.23 -1.39
CA ILE A 46 -20.32 19.33 -1.03
C ILE A 46 -21.17 18.60 -2.08
N GLN A 47 -20.85 18.78 -3.36
CA GLN A 47 -21.58 18.17 -4.47
C GLN A 47 -21.47 16.64 -4.43
N ILE A 48 -20.29 16.09 -4.13
CA ILE A 48 -20.10 14.65 -4.04
C ILE A 48 -20.90 14.00 -2.90
N VAL A 49 -21.05 14.70 -1.75
CA VAL A 49 -21.79 14.20 -0.59
C VAL A 49 -23.29 14.23 -0.83
N TYR A 50 -23.78 15.29 -1.47
CA TYR A 50 -25.20 15.51 -1.72
C TYR A 50 -25.62 15.14 -3.14
N ALA A 51 -24.80 14.42 -3.91
CA ALA A 51 -25.12 14.07 -5.29
C ALA A 51 -26.51 13.41 -5.41
N GLY A 52 -27.36 13.95 -6.28
CA GLY A 52 -28.75 13.51 -6.47
C GLY A 52 -29.72 13.82 -5.32
N LYS A 53 -29.31 14.62 -4.34
CA LYS A 53 -30.12 15.02 -3.17
C LYS A 53 -30.10 16.54 -3.01
N HIS A 54 -31.10 17.09 -2.31
CA HIS A 54 -31.15 18.51 -1.92
C HIS A 54 -30.90 19.51 -3.08
N GLY A 55 -31.33 19.17 -4.30
CA GLY A 55 -31.16 20.01 -5.48
C GLY A 55 -29.80 19.92 -6.18
N TYR A 56 -28.87 19.10 -5.69
CA TYR A 56 -27.61 18.83 -6.37
C TYR A 56 -27.78 17.84 -7.53
N PRO A 57 -26.99 17.99 -8.61
CA PRO A 57 -27.07 17.09 -9.76
C PRO A 57 -26.74 15.64 -9.36
N ALA A 58 -27.32 14.68 -10.09
CA ALA A 58 -26.96 13.27 -9.95
C ALA A 58 -25.49 13.04 -10.36
N PRO A 59 -24.82 12.00 -9.83
CA PRO A 59 -23.47 11.63 -10.26
C PRO A 59 -23.40 11.45 -11.78
N ALA A 60 -22.33 11.96 -12.40
CA ALA A 60 -22.10 11.74 -13.82
C ALA A 60 -21.72 10.27 -14.11
N GLU A 61 -21.81 9.83 -15.37
CA GLU A 61 -21.45 8.46 -15.77
C GLU A 61 -20.00 8.08 -15.41
N GLN A 62 -19.12 9.07 -15.24
CA GLN A 62 -17.71 8.88 -14.85
C GLN A 62 -17.47 8.92 -13.33
N ASP A 63 -18.51 9.12 -12.53
CA ASP A 63 -18.46 9.31 -11.08
C ASP A 63 -18.65 7.96 -10.34
N PHE A 64 -17.76 7.01 -10.63
CA PHE A 64 -17.73 5.69 -10.00
C PHE A 64 -16.30 5.24 -9.75
N GLY A 65 -16.14 4.09 -9.07
CA GLY A 65 -14.85 3.48 -8.78
C GLY A 65 -14.34 3.78 -7.37
N ILE A 66 -13.11 3.32 -7.11
CA ILE A 66 -12.47 3.33 -5.79
C ILE A 66 -12.16 4.76 -5.36
N ALA A 67 -11.62 5.59 -6.25
CA ALA A 67 -11.22 6.95 -5.89
C ALA A 67 -12.46 7.82 -5.61
N TYR A 68 -13.52 7.67 -6.41
CA TYR A 68 -14.78 8.37 -6.18
C TYR A 68 -15.42 7.96 -4.85
N THR A 69 -15.49 6.65 -4.57
CA THR A 69 -16.05 6.14 -3.31
C THR A 69 -15.26 6.65 -2.09
N MET A 70 -13.93 6.63 -2.15
CA MET A 70 -13.09 7.18 -1.08
C MET A 70 -13.21 8.70 -1.00
N GLY A 71 -13.36 9.39 -2.14
CA GLY A 71 -13.60 10.82 -2.23
C GLY A 71 -14.91 11.22 -1.55
N TYR A 72 -15.97 10.41 -1.69
CA TYR A 72 -17.22 10.58 -0.95
C TYR A 72 -16.99 10.52 0.56
N PHE A 73 -16.30 9.48 1.06
CA PHE A 73 -16.01 9.35 2.50
C PHE A 73 -15.19 10.52 3.06
N VAL A 74 -14.14 10.93 2.34
CA VAL A 74 -13.28 12.06 2.74
C VAL A 74 -14.09 13.36 2.75
N SER A 75 -14.91 13.57 1.72
CA SER A 75 -15.73 14.77 1.59
C SER A 75 -16.85 14.82 2.63
N TRP A 76 -17.45 13.67 2.96
CA TRP A 76 -18.43 13.54 4.02
C TRP A 76 -17.82 13.91 5.38
N LEU A 77 -16.64 13.36 5.70
CA LEU A 77 -15.90 13.74 6.91
C LEU A 77 -15.59 15.24 6.93
N TYR A 78 -15.15 15.80 5.80
CA TYR A 78 -14.90 17.24 5.67
C TYR A 78 -16.16 18.07 5.97
N VAL A 79 -17.31 17.70 5.38
CA VAL A 79 -18.58 18.38 5.61
C VAL A 79 -19.02 18.24 7.07
N CYS A 80 -18.89 17.07 7.69
CA CYS A 80 -19.21 16.89 9.11
C CYS A 80 -18.35 17.78 10.00
N ILE A 81 -17.04 17.82 9.78
CA ILE A 81 -16.10 18.66 10.52
C ILE A 81 -16.44 20.14 10.29
N PHE A 82 -16.71 20.54 9.06
CA PHE A 82 -17.09 21.90 8.71
C PHE A 82 -18.40 22.31 9.40
N MET A 83 -19.42 21.46 9.41
CA MET A 83 -20.70 21.75 10.07
C MET A 83 -20.55 21.85 11.59
N ILE A 84 -19.73 21.01 12.21
CA ILE A 84 -19.56 20.99 13.68
C ILE A 84 -18.67 22.13 14.16
N ILE A 85 -17.58 22.44 13.44
CA ILE A 85 -16.56 23.38 13.88
C ILE A 85 -16.72 24.75 13.22
N TRP A 86 -16.98 24.79 11.91
CA TRP A 86 -16.92 26.06 11.19
C TRP A 86 -18.22 26.86 11.30
N VAL A 87 -19.37 26.20 11.11
CA VAL A 87 -20.68 26.86 11.16
C VAL A 87 -20.92 27.57 12.50
N PRO A 88 -20.78 26.94 13.68
CA PRO A 88 -21.08 27.65 14.93
C PRO A 88 -20.07 28.75 15.29
N PHE A 89 -18.82 28.70 14.82
CA PHE A 89 -17.77 29.65 15.23
C PHE A 89 -17.54 30.79 14.23
N PHE A 90 -17.85 30.59 12.94
CA PHE A 90 -17.48 31.52 11.87
C PHE A 90 -18.65 31.99 10.99
N GLN A 91 -19.91 31.69 11.35
CA GLN A 91 -21.09 32.13 10.58
C GLN A 91 -21.11 33.63 10.29
N TRP A 92 -20.66 34.46 11.25
CA TRP A 92 -20.57 35.91 11.14
C TRP A 92 -19.47 36.42 10.17
N TRP A 93 -18.56 35.55 9.73
CA TRP A 93 -17.45 35.88 8.83
C TRP A 93 -17.72 35.46 7.38
N VAL A 94 -18.55 34.43 7.15
CA VAL A 94 -18.85 33.87 5.82
C VAL A 94 -19.49 34.92 4.89
N ASP A 95 -20.48 35.67 5.38
CA ASP A 95 -21.18 36.71 4.60
C ASP A 95 -20.28 37.90 4.22
N LYS A 96 -19.14 38.09 4.93
CA LYS A 96 -18.16 39.14 4.63
C LYS A 96 -17.12 38.74 3.60
N VAL A 97 -16.89 37.43 3.40
CA VAL A 97 -15.85 36.91 2.50
C VAL A 97 -16.43 36.49 1.15
N PHE A 98 -17.71 36.10 1.12
CA PHE A 98 -18.45 35.78 -0.09
C PHE A 98 -19.70 36.67 -0.17
N PRO A 99 -19.57 37.96 -0.54
CA PRO A 99 -20.74 38.79 -0.77
C PRO A 99 -21.58 38.22 -1.92
N ASP A 100 -22.91 38.25 -1.78
CA ASP A 100 -23.91 37.75 -2.75
C ASP A 100 -23.89 38.43 -4.14
N THR A 101 -22.94 39.33 -4.39
CA THR A 101 -22.77 39.99 -5.67
C THR A 101 -21.98 39.11 -6.64
N PRO A 102 -22.51 38.81 -7.83
CA PRO A 102 -21.73 38.15 -8.88
C PRO A 102 -20.54 39.04 -9.25
N GLU A 103 -19.33 38.68 -8.82
CA GLU A 103 -18.12 39.45 -9.11
C GLU A 103 -17.83 39.45 -10.62
N ASP A 104 -17.55 40.64 -11.14
CA ASP A 104 -17.23 40.90 -12.53
C ASP A 104 -15.97 40.10 -12.97
N PRO A 105 -16.04 39.24 -13.99
CA PRO A 105 -14.93 38.38 -14.41
C PRO A 105 -13.71 39.16 -14.95
N SER A 106 -13.85 40.47 -15.17
CA SER A 106 -12.80 41.38 -15.65
C SER A 106 -11.87 41.88 -14.54
N LYS A 107 -12.26 41.78 -13.25
CA LYS A 107 -11.45 42.22 -12.09
C LYS A 107 -11.49 41.17 -10.96
N PRO A 108 -10.75 40.05 -11.09
CA PRO A 108 -10.77 39.01 -10.06
C PRO A 108 -10.19 39.55 -8.75
N SER A 109 -10.96 39.40 -7.67
CA SER A 109 -10.56 39.69 -6.30
C SER A 109 -9.27 38.92 -5.93
N PHE A 110 -8.53 39.43 -4.95
CA PHE A 110 -7.29 38.78 -4.48
C PHE A 110 -7.54 37.32 -4.05
N ALA A 111 -8.69 37.06 -3.41
CA ALA A 111 -9.14 35.72 -3.03
C ALA A 111 -9.30 34.80 -4.25
N MET A 112 -9.91 35.28 -5.33
CA MET A 112 -10.07 34.49 -6.56
C MET A 112 -8.73 34.20 -7.26
N LYS A 113 -7.81 35.17 -7.27
CA LYS A 113 -6.43 34.96 -7.78
C LYS A 113 -5.68 33.92 -6.94
N PHE A 114 -5.79 34.00 -5.62
CA PHE A 114 -5.15 33.06 -4.69
C PHE A 114 -5.74 31.65 -4.81
N MET A 115 -7.06 31.50 -4.88
CA MET A 115 -7.75 30.23 -5.11
C MET A 115 -7.38 29.61 -6.47
N CYS A 116 -7.31 30.43 -7.53
CA CYS A 116 -6.87 29.97 -8.85
C CYS A 116 -5.41 29.50 -8.83
N PHE A 117 -4.53 30.21 -8.13
CA PHE A 117 -3.15 29.80 -7.92
C PHE A 117 -3.05 28.47 -7.15
N LEU A 118 -3.75 28.33 -6.02
CA LEU A 118 -3.79 27.08 -5.24
C LEU A 118 -4.32 25.91 -6.08
N LYS A 119 -5.35 26.14 -6.88
CA LYS A 119 -5.89 25.12 -7.81
C LYS A 119 -4.85 24.68 -8.83
N LYS A 120 -4.11 25.63 -9.42
CA LYS A 120 -3.01 25.32 -10.37
C LYS A 120 -1.89 24.54 -9.70
N VAL A 121 -1.48 24.93 -8.49
CA VAL A 121 -0.46 24.20 -7.73
C VAL A 121 -0.93 22.78 -7.43
N ASN A 122 -2.17 22.60 -6.96
CA ASN A 122 -2.72 21.28 -6.66
C ASN A 122 -2.84 20.39 -7.92
N MET A 123 -3.18 20.97 -9.07
CA MET A 123 -3.25 20.24 -10.35
C MET A 123 -1.89 19.65 -10.78
N VAL A 124 -0.77 20.22 -10.32
CA VAL A 124 0.57 19.69 -10.60
C VAL A 124 1.07 18.81 -9.45
N LEU A 125 0.85 19.23 -8.20
CA LEU A 125 1.40 18.58 -7.01
C LEU A 125 0.76 17.20 -6.75
N LEU A 126 -0.55 17.06 -6.98
CA LEU A 126 -1.27 15.81 -6.73
C LEU A 126 -0.80 14.68 -7.67
N PRO A 127 -0.77 14.86 -9.02
CA PRO A 127 -0.21 13.84 -9.91
C PRO A 127 1.25 13.53 -9.63
N LEU A 128 2.07 14.55 -9.31
CA LEU A 128 3.49 14.36 -8.98
C LEU A 128 3.65 13.48 -7.73
N SER A 129 2.83 13.73 -6.70
CA SER A 129 2.86 12.98 -5.45
C SER A 129 2.40 11.54 -5.65
N ILE A 130 1.38 11.30 -6.48
CA ILE A 130 0.98 9.94 -6.89
C ILE A 130 2.16 9.23 -7.59
N GLY A 131 2.83 9.91 -8.51
CA GLY A 131 4.02 9.39 -9.20
C GLY A 131 5.13 9.00 -8.23
N ILE A 132 5.48 9.88 -7.29
CA ILE A 132 6.52 9.62 -6.27
C ILE A 132 6.14 8.42 -5.39
N SER A 133 4.88 8.33 -4.96
CA SER A 133 4.40 7.19 -4.17
C SER A 133 4.46 5.88 -4.96
N PHE A 134 4.14 5.91 -6.25
CA PHE A 134 4.22 4.74 -7.13
C PHE A 134 5.67 4.29 -7.36
N VAL A 135 6.59 5.22 -7.62
CA VAL A 135 8.03 4.92 -7.74
C VAL A 135 8.56 4.33 -6.43
N THR A 136 8.20 4.94 -5.30
CA THR A 136 8.60 4.46 -3.97
C THR A 136 8.05 3.05 -3.70
N TYR A 137 6.81 2.76 -4.10
CA TYR A 137 6.23 1.43 -4.06
C TYR A 137 7.06 0.43 -4.88
N ALA A 138 7.37 0.77 -6.14
CA ALA A 138 8.18 -0.09 -7.01
C ALA A 138 9.57 -0.37 -6.42
N CYS A 139 10.20 0.63 -5.82
CA CYS A 139 11.47 0.46 -5.10
C CYS A 139 11.35 -0.58 -3.98
N TYR A 140 10.27 -0.57 -3.18
CA TYR A 140 10.06 -1.58 -2.13
C TYR A 140 9.75 -2.98 -2.67
N VAL A 141 9.09 -3.08 -3.83
CA VAL A 141 8.90 -4.36 -4.54
C VAL A 141 10.27 -4.92 -4.93
N VAL A 142 11.08 -4.13 -5.65
CA VAL A 142 12.44 -4.52 -6.06
C VAL A 142 13.29 -4.89 -4.86
N HIS A 143 13.26 -4.08 -3.80
CA HIS A 143 13.96 -4.35 -2.54
C HIS A 143 13.58 -5.71 -1.95
N THR A 144 12.31 -6.10 -2.05
CA THR A 144 11.82 -7.40 -1.56
C THR A 144 12.33 -8.59 -2.39
N PHE A 145 12.52 -8.41 -3.69
CA PHE A 145 13.08 -9.43 -4.58
C PHE A 145 14.60 -9.54 -4.50
N VAL A 146 15.29 -8.41 -4.30
CA VAL A 146 16.74 -8.38 -4.13
C VAL A 146 17.11 -9.01 -2.79
N TYR A 147 16.56 -8.50 -1.69
CA TYR A 147 16.94 -8.87 -0.33
C TYR A 147 16.07 -10.01 0.23
N VAL A 148 16.45 -11.22 -0.19
CA VAL A 148 15.79 -12.47 0.22
C VAL A 148 16.41 -13.08 1.47
N ASP A 149 17.66 -12.76 1.76
CA ASP A 149 18.46 -13.30 2.87
C ASP A 149 18.65 -12.30 4.01
N SER A 150 19.04 -12.82 5.18
CA SER A 150 19.45 -12.03 6.33
C SER A 150 20.80 -11.36 6.08
N ARG A 151 20.98 -10.14 6.57
CA ARG A 151 22.19 -9.34 6.34
C ARG A 151 22.64 -8.60 7.60
N THR A 152 23.89 -8.17 7.64
CA THR A 152 24.34 -7.22 8.66
C THR A 152 23.66 -5.86 8.49
N TYR A 153 23.31 -5.23 9.60
CA TYR A 153 22.64 -3.93 9.61
C TYR A 153 23.41 -2.89 8.78
N GLY A 154 22.70 -2.15 7.92
CA GLY A 154 23.29 -1.10 7.07
C GLY A 154 24.13 -1.58 5.88
N SER A 155 24.25 -2.89 5.64
CA SER A 155 25.02 -3.40 4.50
C SER A 155 24.41 -3.02 3.14
N ARG A 156 25.24 -2.44 2.27
CA ARG A 156 24.91 -2.16 0.85
C ARG A 156 25.31 -3.30 -0.09
N THR A 157 25.89 -4.39 0.41
CA THR A 157 26.34 -5.49 -0.44
C THR A 157 25.15 -6.25 -1.01
N LEU A 158 25.22 -6.57 -2.31
CA LEU A 158 24.21 -7.38 -2.97
C LEU A 158 24.28 -8.84 -2.46
N PRO A 159 23.12 -9.48 -2.22
CA PRO A 159 23.09 -10.85 -1.72
C PRO A 159 23.59 -11.83 -2.79
N LYS A 160 24.28 -12.89 -2.35
CA LYS A 160 24.74 -13.95 -3.23
C LYS A 160 23.53 -14.69 -3.83
N ASN A 161 23.53 -14.91 -5.14
CA ASN A 161 22.46 -15.64 -5.82
C ASN A 161 22.64 -17.16 -5.63
N THR A 162 22.08 -17.71 -4.56
CA THR A 162 22.04 -19.16 -4.32
C THR A 162 20.81 -19.80 -4.97
N ARG A 163 20.82 -21.13 -5.16
CA ARG A 163 19.62 -21.89 -5.61
C ARG A 163 18.42 -21.67 -4.69
N LYS A 164 18.66 -21.56 -3.38
CA LYS A 164 17.63 -21.27 -2.36
C LYS A 164 16.97 -19.90 -2.61
N ASN A 165 17.76 -18.87 -2.90
CA ASN A 165 17.26 -17.52 -3.14
C ASN A 165 16.42 -17.44 -4.41
N TRP A 166 16.83 -18.14 -5.46
CA TRP A 166 16.04 -18.28 -6.68
C TRP A 166 14.72 -18.99 -6.45
N ALA A 167 14.71 -20.08 -5.68
CA ALA A 167 13.47 -20.77 -5.33
C ALA A 167 12.50 -19.85 -4.57
N VAL A 168 12.98 -19.06 -3.63
CA VAL A 168 12.16 -18.09 -2.90
C VAL A 168 11.58 -17.02 -3.82
N ARG A 169 12.39 -16.45 -4.73
CA ARG A 169 11.91 -15.48 -5.72
C ARG A 169 10.84 -16.10 -6.62
N ALA A 170 11.02 -17.35 -7.04
CA ALA A 170 10.03 -18.07 -7.82
C ALA A 170 8.69 -18.22 -7.05
N PHE A 171 8.72 -18.58 -5.76
CA PHE A 171 7.49 -18.65 -4.95
C PHE A 171 6.79 -17.30 -4.81
N MET A 172 7.54 -16.19 -4.71
CA MET A 172 6.93 -14.86 -4.73
C MET A 172 6.28 -14.55 -6.07
N LEU A 173 6.97 -14.84 -7.19
CA LEU A 173 6.43 -14.60 -8.53
C LEU A 173 5.17 -15.43 -8.78
N VAL A 174 5.17 -16.70 -8.37
CA VAL A 174 3.98 -17.56 -8.44
C VAL A 174 2.86 -16.99 -7.58
N GLY A 175 3.16 -16.54 -6.36
CA GLY A 175 2.20 -15.86 -5.50
C GLY A 175 1.57 -14.64 -6.18
N ILE A 176 2.40 -13.77 -6.77
CA ILE A 176 1.94 -12.60 -7.53
C ILE A 176 1.04 -13.04 -8.70
N ALA A 177 1.51 -13.97 -9.53
CA ALA A 177 0.77 -14.46 -10.70
C ALA A 177 -0.61 -15.02 -10.33
N ILE A 178 -0.70 -15.79 -9.24
CA ILE A 178 -1.98 -16.31 -8.73
C ILE A 178 -2.88 -15.15 -8.29
N THR A 179 -2.35 -14.20 -7.53
CA THR A 179 -3.16 -13.10 -6.99
C THR A 179 -3.62 -12.11 -8.05
N THR A 180 -2.82 -11.87 -9.09
CA THR A 180 -3.19 -10.98 -10.19
C THR A 180 -4.17 -11.65 -11.14
N SER A 181 -3.96 -12.93 -11.48
CA SER A 181 -4.89 -13.68 -12.35
C SER A 181 -6.25 -13.90 -11.71
N LEU A 182 -6.28 -14.43 -10.47
CA LEU A 182 -7.54 -14.62 -9.74
C LEU A 182 -8.22 -13.30 -9.40
N GLY A 183 -7.43 -12.28 -9.04
CA GLY A 183 -7.97 -10.96 -8.77
C GLY A 183 -8.62 -10.34 -10.00
N TYR A 184 -7.97 -10.43 -11.17
CA TYR A 184 -8.54 -9.95 -12.43
C TYR A 184 -9.85 -10.69 -12.78
N GLY A 185 -9.84 -12.02 -12.72
CA GLY A 185 -11.05 -12.82 -12.99
C GLY A 185 -12.19 -12.49 -12.02
N ALA A 186 -11.90 -12.28 -10.73
CA ALA A 186 -12.91 -11.90 -9.75
C ALA A 186 -13.54 -10.53 -10.07
N PHE A 187 -12.75 -9.53 -10.46
CA PHE A 187 -13.27 -8.22 -10.85
C PHE A 187 -14.08 -8.27 -12.15
N GLN A 188 -13.72 -9.13 -13.11
CA GLN A 188 -14.53 -9.33 -14.31
C GLN A 188 -15.91 -9.91 -13.96
N ILE A 189 -15.95 -10.97 -13.14
CA ILE A 189 -17.22 -11.57 -12.71
C ILE A 189 -18.09 -10.55 -11.95
N LEU A 190 -17.49 -9.75 -11.07
CA LEU A 190 -18.22 -8.72 -10.32
C LEU A 190 -18.75 -7.59 -11.22
N ALA A 191 -18.02 -7.26 -12.29
CA ALA A 191 -18.49 -6.30 -13.30
C ALA A 191 -19.63 -6.90 -14.13
N ASP A 192 -19.52 -8.16 -14.56
CA ASP A 192 -20.56 -8.87 -15.32
C ASP A 192 -21.87 -9.03 -14.52
N MET A 193 -21.77 -9.10 -13.18
CA MET A 193 -22.92 -9.13 -12.26
C MET A 193 -23.46 -7.75 -11.88
N ASP A 194 -22.90 -6.67 -12.43
CA ASP A 194 -23.24 -5.28 -12.10
C ASP A 194 -23.09 -4.94 -10.59
N LEU A 195 -22.19 -5.66 -9.90
CA LEU A 195 -21.96 -5.49 -8.45
C LEU A 195 -20.82 -4.52 -8.15
N ALA A 196 -19.76 -4.52 -8.96
CA ALA A 196 -18.61 -3.64 -8.75
C ALA A 196 -17.93 -3.23 -10.05
N HIS A 197 -17.90 -1.92 -10.29
CA HIS A 197 -17.24 -1.30 -11.42
C HIS A 197 -16.00 -0.54 -10.96
N VAL A 198 -14.84 -0.86 -11.54
CA VAL A 198 -13.57 -0.19 -11.27
C VAL A 198 -13.00 0.35 -12.58
N LYS A 199 -12.62 1.63 -12.60
CA LYS A 199 -11.99 2.25 -13.76
C LYS A 199 -10.68 1.53 -14.07
N THR A 200 -10.36 1.32 -15.35
CA THR A 200 -9.13 0.64 -15.78
C THR A 200 -7.86 1.27 -15.17
N LEU A 201 -7.84 2.60 -15.08
CA LEU A 201 -6.73 3.34 -14.49
C LEU A 201 -6.61 3.07 -12.97
N GLU A 202 -7.71 3.06 -12.24
CA GLU A 202 -7.73 2.71 -10.81
C GLU A 202 -7.35 1.25 -10.58
N TYR A 203 -7.76 0.34 -11.47
CA TYR A 203 -7.36 -1.05 -11.43
C TYR A 203 -5.82 -1.17 -11.53
N ALA A 204 -5.22 -0.50 -12.52
CA ALA A 204 -3.78 -0.54 -12.74
C ALA A 204 -2.97 0.11 -11.59
N ILE A 205 -3.45 1.24 -11.06
CA ILE A 205 -2.70 2.06 -10.09
C ILE A 205 -2.96 1.65 -8.63
N ILE A 206 -4.12 1.06 -8.33
CA ILE A 206 -4.51 0.68 -6.96
C ILE A 206 -4.58 -0.84 -6.84
N VAL A 207 -5.40 -1.50 -7.64
CA VAL A 207 -5.73 -2.92 -7.47
C VAL A 207 -4.52 -3.80 -7.74
N VAL A 208 -3.79 -3.58 -8.83
CA VAL A 208 -2.59 -4.36 -9.18
C VAL A 208 -1.51 -4.25 -8.09
N PRO A 209 -1.15 -3.06 -7.56
CA PRO A 209 -0.25 -2.95 -6.41
C PRO A 209 -0.74 -3.66 -5.14
N VAL A 210 -2.06 -3.71 -4.89
CA VAL A 210 -2.61 -4.50 -3.77
C VAL A 210 -2.40 -6.00 -4.01
N GLN A 211 -2.71 -6.47 -5.21
CA GLN A 211 -2.54 -7.87 -5.61
C GLN A 211 -1.07 -8.28 -5.49
N ILE A 212 -0.13 -7.48 -6.00
CA ILE A 212 1.31 -7.72 -5.86
C ILE A 212 1.72 -7.81 -4.37
N ASN A 213 1.24 -6.90 -3.52
CA ASN A 213 1.52 -6.94 -2.08
C ASN A 213 1.05 -8.26 -1.45
N PHE A 214 -0.15 -8.71 -1.83
CA PHE A 214 -0.75 -9.94 -1.34
C PHE A 214 -0.01 -11.18 -1.87
N GLY A 215 0.39 -11.18 -3.13
CA GLY A 215 1.19 -12.26 -3.73
C GLY A 215 2.56 -12.43 -3.07
N ILE A 216 3.24 -11.31 -2.78
CA ILE A 216 4.50 -11.33 -2.02
C ILE A 216 4.28 -11.85 -0.59
N LEU A 217 3.16 -11.48 0.06
CA LEU A 217 2.81 -11.99 1.37
C LEU A 217 2.60 -13.52 1.34
N LEU A 218 1.87 -14.04 0.35
CA LEU A 218 1.67 -15.48 0.18
C LEU A 218 2.99 -16.23 -0.03
N GLY A 219 3.85 -15.73 -0.93
CA GLY A 219 5.18 -16.30 -1.15
C GLY A 219 6.04 -16.30 0.12
N THR A 220 5.91 -15.25 0.95
CA THR A 220 6.60 -15.14 2.24
C THR A 220 6.11 -16.17 3.26
N VAL A 221 4.80 -16.39 3.35
CA VAL A 221 4.22 -17.41 4.23
C VAL A 221 4.64 -18.82 3.79
N MET A 222 4.69 -19.07 2.49
CA MET A 222 5.18 -20.35 1.95
C MET A 222 6.67 -20.57 2.27
N GLN A 223 7.52 -19.56 2.07
CA GLN A 223 8.93 -19.63 2.47
C GLN A 223 9.07 -19.95 3.96
N PHE A 224 8.33 -19.26 4.83
CA PHE A 224 8.37 -19.51 6.27
C PHE A 224 7.97 -20.94 6.63
N ARG A 225 6.92 -21.47 5.99
CA ARG A 225 6.49 -22.86 6.18
C ARG A 225 7.54 -23.86 5.72
N MET A 226 8.21 -23.61 4.60
CA MET A 226 9.29 -24.46 4.11
C MET A 226 10.51 -24.45 5.05
N GLU A 227 10.95 -23.28 5.50
CA GLU A 227 12.05 -23.16 6.45
C GLU A 227 11.73 -23.87 7.77
N LYS A 228 10.51 -23.72 8.30
CA LYS A 228 10.09 -24.40 9.52
C LYS A 228 10.09 -25.93 9.36
N ARG A 229 9.68 -26.44 8.19
CA ARG A 229 9.72 -27.88 7.88
C ARG A 229 11.15 -28.40 7.76
N LEU A 230 12.04 -27.65 7.10
CA LEU A 230 13.45 -28.01 6.97
C LEU A 230 14.17 -28.02 8.32
N ALA A 231 13.96 -26.99 9.14
CA ALA A 231 14.54 -26.92 10.48
C ALA A 231 14.07 -28.09 11.37
N ARG A 232 12.79 -28.49 11.27
CA ARG A 232 12.27 -29.65 12.00
C ARG A 232 12.93 -30.95 11.53
N LYS A 233 13.14 -31.13 10.22
CA LYS A 233 13.82 -32.32 9.69
C LYS A 233 15.28 -32.39 10.15
N GLN A 234 16.00 -31.26 10.07
CA GLN A 234 17.39 -31.18 10.53
C GLN A 234 17.52 -31.44 12.03
N GLY A 235 16.60 -30.90 12.85
CA GLY A 235 16.58 -31.20 14.29
C GLY A 235 16.31 -32.67 14.60
N LEU A 236 15.44 -33.33 13.82
CA LEU A 236 15.18 -34.77 13.95
C LEU A 236 16.38 -35.61 13.51
N GLU A 237 17.07 -35.22 12.44
CA GLU A 237 18.29 -35.87 11.97
C GLU A 237 19.44 -35.71 12.97
N ALA A 238 19.63 -34.52 13.54
CA ALA A 238 20.61 -34.27 14.59
C ALA A 238 20.32 -35.11 15.84
N ALA A 239 19.07 -35.14 16.31
CA ALA A 239 18.67 -35.97 17.45
C ALA A 239 18.87 -37.48 17.18
N ARG A 240 18.62 -37.95 15.95
CA ARG A 240 18.91 -39.34 15.56
C ARG A 240 20.41 -39.64 15.55
N SER A 241 21.22 -38.71 15.07
CA SER A 241 22.68 -38.85 15.06
C SER A 241 23.26 -38.86 16.48
N GLU A 242 22.74 -38.03 17.39
CA GLU A 242 23.16 -38.01 18.79
C GLU A 242 22.74 -39.27 19.53
N ALA A 243 21.52 -39.78 19.29
CA ALA A 243 21.06 -41.05 19.85
C ALA A 243 21.91 -42.24 19.36
N GLY A 244 22.20 -42.30 18.05
CA GLY A 244 23.06 -43.35 17.49
C GLY A 244 24.50 -43.29 18.05
N ALA A 245 25.06 -42.09 18.23
CA ALA A 245 26.38 -41.93 18.84
C ALA A 245 26.40 -42.28 20.34
N ALA A 246 25.30 -42.06 21.06
CA ALA A 246 25.15 -42.45 22.46
C ALA A 246 25.05 -43.98 22.61
N ASP A 247 24.29 -44.65 21.74
CA ASP A 247 24.16 -46.11 21.72
C ASP A 247 25.50 -46.79 21.36
N GLU A 248 26.24 -46.25 20.39
CA GLU A 248 27.57 -46.77 20.00
C GLU A 248 28.60 -46.60 21.13
N LYS A 249 28.54 -45.47 21.86
CA LYS A 249 29.39 -45.24 23.04
C LYS A 249 29.01 -46.14 24.22
N ALA A 250 27.73 -46.46 24.39
CA ALA A 250 27.28 -47.40 25.42
C ALA A 250 27.75 -48.83 25.12
N ALA A 251 27.64 -49.28 23.87
CA ALA A 251 28.12 -50.60 23.43
C ALA A 251 29.64 -50.77 23.61
N LEU A 252 30.43 -49.70 23.44
CA LEU A 252 31.88 -49.72 23.66
C LEU A 252 32.30 -49.74 25.14
N MET A 253 31.39 -49.44 26.08
CA MET A 253 31.67 -49.48 27.53
C MET A 253 31.19 -50.79 28.20
N GLU A 254 30.48 -51.65 27.47
CA GLU A 254 30.06 -52.98 27.95
C GLU A 254 31.07 -54.11 27.62
N VAL A 255 32.17 -53.78 26.92
CA VAL A 255 33.33 -54.66 26.62
C VAL A 255 34.48 -54.37 27.58
#